data_AF-A0A9D8Y3S4-F1
#
_entry.id   AF-A0A9D8Y3S4-F1
#
_cell.length_a   1.000
_cell.length_b   1.000
_cell.length_c   1.000
_cell.angle_alpha   90.00
_cell.angle_beta   90.00
_cell.angle_gamma   90.00
#
_symmetry.space_group_name_H-M   'P 1'
#
loop_
_entity.id
_entity.type
_entity.pdbx_description
1 polymer ?
#
loop_
_entity_poly.entity_id
_entity_poly.type
_entity_poly.pdbx_seq_one_letter_code
_entity_poly.pdbx_strand_id
1 'polypeptide(L)'
;MPILRKDGRKIYFAHVPKCAGSSLYNLLMAEGWYMSNFGRPQGPLGTTGTAKMIRDEFGITDLQKEGDYSQVVSSVQHVTADIWGGWGPFDSSFALVRHPLARFKSAYSYRYVTTIGNNNVKHTPATLAEFNSIMLPFFQNDFQKAPHSFDNHFRPMLDFLLADTKVYALEHAGMGQLCANLGLSGPLPHEKKSNFYVDLSPELLAFAQEQYEDDIEWYEDMFPAA
;
A
#
# COMPACT_ATOMS: atom_id res chain seq x y z
N MET A 1 6.44 6.88 -0.70
CA MET A 1 6.99 6.75 -2.04
C MET A 1 5.89 7.12 -2.96
N PRO A 2 5.81 8.39 -3.35
CA PRO A 2 4.88 8.63 -4.41
C PRO A 2 5.38 9.66 -5.41
N ILE A 3 6.67 9.97 -5.49
CA ILE A 3 7.18 10.87 -6.53
C ILE A 3 8.30 10.17 -7.27
N LEU A 4 8.06 9.95 -8.57
CA LEU A 4 8.92 9.24 -9.49
C LEU A 4 9.44 10.22 -10.54
N ARG A 5 10.72 10.10 -10.91
CA ARG A 5 11.35 10.92 -11.95
C ARG A 5 12.16 10.09 -12.92
N LYS A 6 11.94 10.33 -14.21
CA LYS A 6 12.74 9.78 -15.31
C LYS A 6 12.48 10.62 -16.57
N ASP A 7 13.53 10.89 -17.35
CA ASP A 7 13.44 11.59 -18.64
C ASP A 7 12.68 12.93 -18.57
N GLY A 8 12.92 13.72 -17.52
CA GLY A 8 12.27 15.01 -17.30
C GLY A 8 10.83 14.94 -16.77
N ARG A 9 10.24 13.74 -16.66
CA ARG A 9 8.89 13.53 -16.13
C ARG A 9 8.90 13.46 -14.60
N LYS A 10 7.88 14.02 -13.96
CA LYS A 10 7.54 13.90 -12.53
C LYS A 10 6.16 13.25 -12.40
N ILE A 11 6.14 11.99 -12.00
CA ILE A 11 4.92 11.17 -11.90
C ILE A 11 4.60 10.91 -10.44
N TYR A 12 3.33 10.98 -10.07
CA TYR A 12 2.89 10.57 -8.75
C TYR A 12 2.48 9.10 -8.71
N PHE A 13 3.03 8.30 -7.80
CA PHE A 13 2.51 6.95 -7.52
C PHE A 13 1.60 6.99 -6.29
N ALA A 14 0.29 6.98 -6.53
CA ALA A 14 -0.73 6.85 -5.50
C ALA A 14 -0.69 5.43 -4.90
N HIS A 15 0.22 5.26 -3.95
CA HIS A 15 0.50 3.96 -3.36
C HIS A 15 -0.60 3.53 -2.40
N VAL A 16 -1.53 2.74 -2.93
CA VAL A 16 -2.52 2.01 -2.14
C VAL A 16 -1.83 0.86 -1.40
N PRO A 17 -1.88 0.82 -0.05
CA PRO A 17 -1.25 -0.25 0.73
C PRO A 17 -1.73 -1.63 0.29
N LYS A 18 -0.81 -2.60 0.31
CA LYS A 18 -1.06 -4.02 -0.02
C LYS A 18 -1.40 -4.31 -1.48
N CYS A 19 -1.15 -3.36 -2.39
CA CYS A 19 -1.30 -3.52 -3.84
C CYS A 19 0.05 -3.64 -4.56
N ALA A 20 0.94 -4.50 -4.05
CA ALA A 20 2.25 -4.82 -4.67
C ALA A 20 3.25 -3.66 -4.83
N GLY A 21 3.13 -2.58 -4.04
CA GLY A 21 4.06 -1.44 -4.08
C GLY A 21 5.53 -1.86 -3.97
N SER A 22 5.87 -2.73 -3.00
CA SER A 22 7.26 -3.21 -2.83
C SER A 22 7.88 -3.84 -4.07
N SER A 23 7.11 -4.63 -4.83
CA SER A 23 7.61 -5.25 -6.06
C SER A 23 7.85 -4.22 -7.16
N LEU A 24 6.94 -3.25 -7.29
CA LEU A 24 7.06 -2.17 -8.26
C LEU A 24 8.28 -1.29 -7.98
N TYR A 25 8.60 -1.03 -6.71
CA TYR A 25 9.73 -0.19 -6.31
C TYR A 25 11.06 -0.71 -6.81
N ASN A 26 11.31 -1.99 -6.55
CA ASN A 26 12.53 -2.64 -6.97
C ASN A 26 12.66 -2.61 -8.50
N LEU A 27 11.56 -2.85 -9.22
CA LEU A 27 11.55 -2.77 -10.68
C LEU A 27 11.85 -1.35 -11.19
N LEU A 28 11.17 -0.33 -10.64
CA LEU A 28 11.37 1.07 -11.04
C LEU A 28 12.82 1.51 -10.83
N MET A 29 13.41 1.22 -9.67
CA MET A 29 14.80 1.60 -9.40
C MET A 29 15.79 0.81 -10.26
N ALA A 30 15.54 -0.49 -10.48
CA ALA A 30 16.35 -1.30 -11.40
C ALA A 30 16.31 -0.76 -12.84
N GLU A 31 15.19 -0.14 -13.23
CA GLU A 31 14.97 0.52 -14.52
C GLU A 31 15.41 2.01 -14.52
N GLY A 32 16.19 2.43 -13.52
CA GLY A 32 16.80 3.77 -13.47
C GLY A 32 15.84 4.91 -13.14
N TRP A 33 14.66 4.62 -12.58
CA TRP A 33 13.79 5.67 -12.04
C TRP A 33 14.35 6.22 -10.74
N TYR A 34 14.35 7.54 -10.63
CA TYR A 34 14.60 8.22 -9.36
C TYR A 34 13.31 8.33 -8.56
N MET A 35 13.43 8.26 -7.23
CA MET A 35 12.27 8.19 -6.34
C MET A 35 12.47 8.96 -5.05
N SER A 36 11.50 9.82 -4.75
CA SER A 36 11.43 10.59 -3.51
C SER A 36 10.37 10.04 -2.56
N ASN A 37 10.40 10.56 -1.33
CA ASN A 37 9.45 10.27 -0.25
C ASN A 37 9.45 8.79 0.13
N PHE A 38 10.61 8.14 0.14
CA PHE A 38 10.74 6.76 0.58
C PHE A 38 10.77 6.67 2.12
N GLY A 39 10.10 5.68 2.72
CA GLY A 39 10.17 5.43 4.18
C GLY A 39 9.30 6.31 5.09
N ARG A 40 9.64 6.34 6.39
CA ARG A 40 8.90 7.10 7.43
C ARG A 40 9.36 8.57 7.48
N PRO A 41 8.46 9.54 7.78
CA PRO A 41 8.80 10.96 7.88
C PRO A 41 9.84 11.29 8.96
N GLN A 42 9.85 10.55 10.07
CA GLN A 42 10.71 10.76 11.24
C GLN A 42 11.34 9.43 11.71
N GLY A 43 12.66 9.43 11.89
CA GLY A 43 13.46 8.29 12.38
C GLY A 43 14.65 7.95 11.47
N PRO A 44 15.69 7.28 12.00
CA PRO A 44 16.82 6.83 11.18
C PRO A 44 16.30 5.97 10.03
N LEU A 45 16.87 6.18 8.84
CA LEU A 45 16.61 5.44 7.60
C LEU A 45 16.12 4.03 7.92
N GLY A 46 14.87 3.71 7.55
CA GLY A 46 14.17 2.47 7.89
C GLY A 46 15.15 1.33 8.16
N THR A 47 15.45 1.10 9.44
CA THR A 47 16.55 0.21 9.85
C THR A 47 16.19 -1.26 9.70
N THR A 48 15.01 -1.54 9.17
CA THR A 48 14.39 -2.87 9.07
C THR A 48 13.53 -2.98 7.81
N GLY A 49 13.27 -4.22 7.38
CA GLY A 49 12.31 -4.55 6.32
C GLY A 49 12.72 -4.09 4.91
N THR A 50 11.72 -3.94 4.03
CA THR A 50 11.89 -3.58 2.61
C THR A 50 12.63 -2.26 2.42
N ALA A 51 12.44 -1.32 3.35
CA ALA A 51 13.11 -0.03 3.31
C ALA A 51 14.64 -0.16 3.39
N LYS A 52 15.13 -1.00 4.31
CA LYS A 52 16.56 -1.29 4.45
C LYS A 52 17.12 -2.02 3.23
N MET A 53 16.40 -3.04 2.75
CA MET A 53 16.85 -3.86 1.61
C MET A 53 17.06 -2.99 0.36
N ILE A 54 16.05 -2.18 0.01
CA ILE A 54 16.11 -1.24 -1.12
C ILE A 54 17.26 -0.25 -0.94
N ARG A 55 17.39 0.31 0.26
CA ARG A 55 18.45 1.27 0.54
C ARG A 55 19.84 0.70 0.29
N ASP A 56 20.07 -0.50 0.80
CA ASP A 56 21.36 -1.16 0.69
C ASP A 56 21.62 -1.64 -0.76
N GLU A 57 20.59 -2.12 -1.46
CA GLU A 57 20.66 -2.59 -2.85
C GLU A 57 20.96 -1.44 -3.83
N PHE A 58 20.32 -0.28 -3.65
CA PHE A 58 20.43 0.86 -4.56
C PHE A 58 21.33 1.99 -4.04
N GLY A 59 22.03 1.78 -2.93
CA GLY A 59 22.98 2.76 -2.35
C GLY A 59 22.33 4.08 -1.92
N ILE A 60 21.06 4.06 -1.48
CA ILE A 60 20.32 5.26 -1.10
C ILE A 60 20.80 5.76 0.26
N THR A 61 21.61 6.81 0.31
CA THR A 61 22.12 7.32 1.59
C THR A 61 21.17 8.30 2.28
N ASP A 62 20.32 9.00 1.52
CA ASP A 62 19.37 9.98 2.05
C ASP A 62 17.98 9.85 1.39
N LEU A 63 16.95 9.97 2.23
CA LEU A 63 15.57 9.98 1.76
C LEU A 63 15.21 11.38 1.31
N GLN A 64 15.02 11.49 0.00
CA GLN A 64 14.62 12.74 -0.63
C GLN A 64 13.19 13.04 -0.21
N LYS A 65 12.96 14.24 0.30
CA LYS A 65 11.65 14.70 0.79
C LYS A 65 11.14 15.80 -0.12
N GLU A 66 9.95 15.63 -0.65
CA GLU A 66 9.27 16.53 -1.58
C GLU A 66 7.82 16.70 -1.16
N GLY A 67 7.32 17.94 -1.12
CA GLY A 67 5.95 18.27 -0.71
C GLY A 67 5.84 18.83 0.71
N ASP A 68 4.64 19.29 1.08
CA ASP A 68 4.33 19.76 2.43
C ASP A 68 3.97 18.59 3.35
N TYR A 69 4.74 18.44 4.43
CA TYR A 69 4.58 17.36 5.41
C TYR A 69 3.74 17.78 6.61
N SER A 70 3.28 19.03 6.68
CA SER A 70 2.57 19.59 7.83
C SER A 70 1.30 18.81 8.21
N GLN A 71 0.64 18.20 7.22
CA GLN A 71 -0.58 17.41 7.38
C GLN A 71 -0.34 15.88 7.34
N VAL A 72 0.92 15.43 7.26
CA VAL A 72 1.23 14.00 7.12
C VAL A 72 1.09 13.30 8.47
N VAL A 73 0.04 12.49 8.60
CA VAL A 73 -0.27 11.70 9.82
C VAL A 73 0.08 10.20 9.71
N SER A 74 0.50 9.75 8.53
CA SER A 74 0.94 8.38 8.24
C SER A 74 2.40 8.35 7.78
N SER A 75 2.91 7.18 7.38
CA SER A 75 4.12 7.16 6.56
C SER A 75 3.86 7.92 5.25
N VAL A 76 4.91 8.57 4.73
CA VAL A 76 4.78 9.40 3.53
C VAL A 76 4.51 8.58 2.26
N GLN A 77 4.59 7.25 2.38
CA GLN A 77 4.24 6.30 1.34
C GLN A 77 2.80 5.86 1.34
N HIS A 78 2.01 6.22 2.34
CA HIS A 78 0.59 5.88 2.43
C HIS A 78 -0.26 7.13 2.65
N VAL A 79 0.19 8.28 2.14
CA VAL A 79 -0.60 9.52 2.20
C VAL A 79 -1.80 9.44 1.27
N THR A 80 -2.90 10.05 1.69
CA THR A 80 -4.17 10.13 0.96
C THR A 80 -4.17 11.32 -0.01
N ALA A 81 -5.11 11.32 -0.96
CA ALA A 81 -5.20 12.26 -2.07
C ALA A 81 -5.38 13.71 -1.65
N ASP A 82 -6.06 13.94 -0.54
CA ASP A 82 -6.22 15.25 0.09
C ASP A 82 -4.88 15.89 0.50
N ILE A 83 -3.88 15.07 0.84
CA ILE A 83 -2.54 15.55 1.19
C ILE A 83 -1.70 15.68 -0.07
N TRP A 84 -1.58 14.60 -0.85
CA TRP A 84 -0.60 14.55 -1.91
C TRP A 84 -0.98 15.34 -3.15
N GLY A 85 -2.28 15.59 -3.38
CA GLY A 85 -2.75 16.43 -4.47
C GLY A 85 -2.14 17.85 -4.42
N GLY A 86 -1.74 18.32 -3.23
CA GLY A 86 -1.04 19.59 -3.05
C GLY A 86 0.47 19.56 -3.34
N TRP A 87 1.10 18.41 -3.59
CA TRP A 87 2.56 18.29 -3.79
C TRP A 87 3.01 18.48 -5.25
N GLY A 88 2.06 18.81 -6.13
CA GLY A 88 2.27 19.01 -7.56
C GLY A 88 3.03 20.29 -7.93
N PRO A 89 3.10 20.62 -9.23
CA PRO A 89 2.47 19.89 -10.34
C PRO A 89 3.12 18.53 -10.59
N PHE A 90 2.34 17.58 -11.12
CA PHE A 90 2.79 16.29 -11.63
C PHE A 90 2.36 16.17 -13.10
N ASP A 91 3.15 15.50 -13.93
CA ASP A 91 2.78 15.26 -15.33
C ASP A 91 1.67 14.21 -15.46
N SER A 92 1.60 13.30 -14.49
CA SER A 92 0.57 12.26 -14.38
C SER A 92 0.62 11.61 -13.01
N SER A 93 -0.42 10.88 -12.66
CA SER A 93 -0.45 10.01 -11.48
C SER A 93 -0.98 8.62 -11.84
N PHE A 94 -0.56 7.60 -11.09
CA PHE A 94 -1.12 6.26 -11.24
C PHE A 94 -1.22 5.53 -9.90
N ALA A 95 -2.04 4.47 -9.86
CA ALA A 95 -2.19 3.56 -8.73
C ALA A 95 -2.22 2.10 -9.19
N LEU A 96 -1.65 1.22 -8.38
CA LEU A 96 -1.99 -0.20 -8.41
C LEU A 96 -3.07 -0.44 -7.36
N VAL A 97 -4.15 -1.06 -7.76
CA VAL A 97 -5.27 -1.42 -6.88
C VAL A 97 -5.53 -2.91 -6.95
N ARG A 98 -6.38 -3.38 -6.05
CA ARG A 98 -6.84 -4.77 -6.04
C ARG A 98 -8.21 -4.84 -5.39
N HIS A 99 -8.95 -5.94 -5.59
CA HIS A 99 -10.29 -6.06 -5.01
C HIS A 99 -10.31 -5.69 -3.50
N PRO A 100 -11.19 -4.78 -3.03
CA PRO A 100 -11.11 -4.20 -1.69
C PRO A 100 -11.08 -5.24 -0.56
N LEU A 101 -11.92 -6.28 -0.65
CA LEU A 101 -11.92 -7.38 0.33
C LEU A 101 -10.61 -8.19 0.32
N ALA A 102 -10.01 -8.42 -0.86
CA ALA A 102 -8.73 -9.10 -0.97
C ALA A 102 -7.58 -8.24 -0.42
N ARG A 103 -7.69 -6.91 -0.57
CA ARG A 103 -6.79 -5.94 0.06
C ARG A 103 -6.91 -5.97 1.59
N PHE A 104 -8.13 -5.93 2.12
CA PHE A 104 -8.38 -6.01 3.56
C PHE A 104 -7.81 -7.31 4.15
N LYS A 105 -8.10 -8.47 3.55
CA LYS A 105 -7.53 -9.76 3.98
C LYS A 105 -5.99 -9.74 3.99
N SER A 106 -5.38 -9.12 2.98
CA SER A 106 -3.92 -8.95 2.90
C SER A 106 -3.36 -8.04 4.00
N ALA A 107 -4.04 -6.93 4.30
CA ALA A 107 -3.68 -6.02 5.39
C ALA A 107 -3.81 -6.69 6.77
N TYR A 108 -4.92 -7.39 7.00
CA TYR A 108 -5.19 -8.14 8.23
C TYR A 108 -4.15 -9.24 8.46
N SER A 109 -3.89 -10.05 7.43
CA SER A 109 -2.88 -11.13 7.49
C SER A 109 -1.49 -10.57 7.77
N TYR A 110 -1.11 -9.46 7.12
CA TYR A 110 0.15 -8.79 7.38
C TYR A 110 0.26 -8.28 8.82
N ARG A 111 -0.80 -7.66 9.35
CA ARG A 111 -0.83 -7.19 10.73
C ARG A 111 -0.69 -8.34 11.72
N TYR A 112 -1.39 -9.45 11.49
CA TYR A 112 -1.27 -10.64 12.32
C TYR A 112 0.15 -11.18 12.32
N VAL A 113 0.72 -11.45 11.14
CA VAL A 113 2.09 -11.99 10.99
C VAL A 113 3.13 -11.08 11.62
N THR A 114 3.01 -9.77 11.42
CA THR A 114 3.93 -8.79 12.01
C THR A 114 3.81 -8.77 13.53
N THR A 115 2.58 -8.86 14.07
CA THR A 115 2.34 -8.90 15.52
C THR A 115 2.96 -10.14 16.15
N ILE A 116 2.70 -11.34 15.61
CA ILE A 116 3.26 -12.56 16.20
C ILE A 116 4.77 -12.65 15.99
N GLY A 117 5.28 -12.19 14.84
CA GLY A 117 6.72 -12.19 14.54
C GLY A 117 7.50 -11.27 15.48
N ASN A 118 6.99 -10.05 15.73
CA ASN A 118 7.62 -9.10 16.64
C ASN A 118 7.63 -9.59 18.10
N ASN A 119 6.67 -10.43 18.48
CA ASN A 119 6.57 -11.00 19.82
C ASN A 119 7.19 -12.41 19.91
N ASN A 120 7.82 -12.91 18.84
CA ASN A 120 8.36 -14.27 18.76
C ASN A 120 7.34 -15.37 19.12
N VAL A 121 6.07 -15.14 18.77
CA VAL A 121 4.94 -16.02 19.03
C VAL A 121 4.68 -16.90 17.80
N LYS A 122 4.39 -18.19 18.02
CA LYS A 122 4.04 -19.12 16.93
C LYS A 122 2.62 -18.86 16.43
N HIS A 123 2.43 -19.05 15.12
CA HIS A 123 1.09 -19.12 14.54
C HIS A 123 0.37 -20.38 15.03
N THR A 124 -0.77 -20.20 15.71
CA THR A 124 -1.66 -21.27 16.17
C THR A 124 -3.11 -20.76 16.11
N PRO A 125 -4.13 -21.66 16.13
CA PRO A 125 -5.52 -21.24 16.27
C PRO A 125 -5.77 -20.36 17.50
N ALA A 126 -5.13 -20.67 18.63
CA ALA A 126 -5.26 -19.90 19.87
C ALA A 126 -4.71 -18.48 19.74
N THR A 127 -3.54 -18.32 19.13
CA THR A 127 -2.92 -16.99 18.93
C THR A 127 -3.68 -16.16 17.90
N LEU A 128 -4.31 -16.79 16.91
CA LEU A 128 -5.24 -16.10 16.01
C LEU A 128 -6.53 -15.67 16.74
N ALA A 129 -7.10 -16.52 17.58
CA ALA A 129 -8.28 -16.18 18.36
C ALA A 129 -8.02 -15.00 19.32
N GLU A 130 -6.87 -14.99 19.99
CA GLU A 130 -6.42 -13.87 20.83
C GLU A 130 -6.22 -12.58 20.02
N PHE A 131 -5.62 -12.67 18.83
CA PHE A 131 -5.50 -11.51 17.96
C PHE A 131 -6.87 -10.96 17.52
N ASN A 132 -7.81 -11.85 17.17
CA ASN A 132 -9.17 -11.48 16.78
C ASN A 132 -9.94 -10.83 17.94
N SER A 133 -9.75 -11.29 19.19
CA SER A 133 -10.43 -10.71 20.35
C SER A 133 -10.01 -9.27 20.64
N ILE A 134 -8.86 -8.84 20.12
CA ILE A 134 -8.37 -7.47 20.20
C ILE A 134 -8.78 -6.66 18.96
N MET A 135 -8.59 -7.23 17.77
CA MET A 135 -8.77 -6.49 16.52
C MET A 135 -10.24 -6.26 16.15
N LEU A 136 -11.12 -7.22 16.41
CA LEU A 136 -12.53 -7.08 16.06
C LEU A 136 -13.19 -5.91 16.82
N PRO A 137 -13.05 -5.77 18.15
CA PRO A 137 -13.58 -4.61 18.86
C PRO A 137 -12.99 -3.28 18.37
N PHE A 138 -11.70 -3.26 18.02
CA PHE A 138 -11.07 -2.07 17.45
C PHE A 138 -11.78 -1.65 16.14
N PHE A 139 -12.02 -2.60 15.22
CA PHE A 139 -12.68 -2.30 13.95
C PHE A 139 -14.13 -1.82 14.17
N GLN A 140 -14.86 -2.46 15.06
CA GLN A 140 -16.26 -2.12 15.32
C GLN A 140 -16.44 -0.78 16.04
N ASN A 141 -15.53 -0.40 16.94
CA ASN A 141 -15.78 0.71 17.88
C ASN A 141 -14.87 1.92 17.70
N ASP A 142 -13.66 1.71 17.19
CA ASP A 142 -12.58 2.70 17.25
C ASP A 142 -12.02 3.09 15.89
N PHE A 143 -12.15 2.24 14.87
CA PHE A 143 -11.57 2.50 13.55
C PHE A 143 -12.04 3.84 12.95
N GLN A 144 -13.33 4.18 13.07
CA GLN A 144 -13.87 5.46 12.58
C GLN A 144 -13.26 6.68 13.28
N LYS A 145 -12.84 6.54 14.54
CA LYS A 145 -12.20 7.62 15.32
C LYS A 145 -10.71 7.75 15.02
N ALA A 146 -10.10 6.68 14.53
CA ALA A 146 -8.67 6.61 14.24
C ALA A 146 -8.45 5.99 12.85
N PRO A 147 -8.97 6.61 11.77
CA PRO A 147 -8.93 6.01 10.43
C PRO A 147 -7.49 5.86 9.92
N HIS A 148 -6.56 6.66 10.44
CA HIS A 148 -5.15 6.61 10.10
C HIS A 148 -4.35 5.51 10.81
N SER A 149 -5.02 4.68 11.61
CA SER A 149 -4.40 3.57 12.31
C SER A 149 -3.70 2.61 11.36
N PHE A 150 -2.64 1.99 11.86
CA PHE A 150 -1.85 1.03 11.10
C PHE A 150 -1.30 1.60 9.80
N ASP A 151 -0.87 2.87 9.79
CA ASP A 151 -0.21 3.47 8.64
C ASP A 151 -1.09 3.41 7.38
N ASN A 152 -2.36 3.77 7.54
CA ASN A 152 -3.41 3.78 6.52
C ASN A 152 -3.67 2.42 5.81
N HIS A 153 -3.20 1.29 6.34
CA HIS A 153 -3.36 -0.01 5.67
C HIS A 153 -4.82 -0.48 5.52
N PHE A 154 -5.72 0.07 6.34
CA PHE A 154 -7.16 -0.21 6.32
C PHE A 154 -7.99 1.00 5.86
N ARG A 155 -7.37 2.06 5.34
CA ARG A 155 -8.12 3.14 4.70
C ARG A 155 -8.77 2.64 3.40
N PRO A 156 -9.97 3.10 3.02
CA PRO A 156 -10.53 2.89 1.68
C PRO A 156 -9.50 3.25 0.59
N MET A 157 -9.48 2.51 -0.51
CA MET A 157 -8.55 2.74 -1.62
C MET A 157 -8.86 4.04 -2.33
N LEU A 158 -10.15 4.41 -2.42
CA LEU A 158 -10.59 5.66 -3.05
C LEU A 158 -9.97 6.90 -2.38
N ASP A 159 -9.68 6.85 -1.07
CA ASP A 159 -9.00 7.93 -0.35
C ASP A 159 -7.60 8.26 -0.89
N PHE A 160 -6.98 7.35 -1.64
CA PHE A 160 -5.63 7.54 -2.19
C PHE A 160 -5.65 8.11 -3.60
N LEU A 161 -6.82 8.18 -4.26
CA LEU A 161 -6.93 8.47 -5.69
C LEU A 161 -7.47 9.88 -5.93
N LEU A 162 -6.89 10.58 -6.90
CA LEU A 162 -7.54 11.72 -7.54
C LEU A 162 -8.34 11.25 -8.75
N ALA A 163 -9.29 12.07 -9.21
CA ALA A 163 -10.15 11.76 -10.34
C ALA A 163 -9.38 11.43 -11.64
N ASP A 164 -8.19 11.99 -11.83
CA ASP A 164 -7.31 11.78 -12.99
C ASP A 164 -6.22 10.72 -12.74
N THR A 165 -6.23 10.04 -11.59
CA THR A 165 -5.27 8.99 -11.28
C THR A 165 -5.51 7.78 -12.17
N LYS A 166 -4.50 7.39 -12.95
CA LYS A 166 -4.59 6.20 -13.79
C LYS A 166 -4.50 4.92 -12.95
N VAL A 167 -5.51 4.07 -13.02
CA VAL A 167 -5.63 2.89 -12.17
C VAL A 167 -5.29 1.60 -12.93
N TYR A 168 -4.58 0.69 -12.26
CA TYR A 168 -4.27 -0.64 -12.75
C TYR A 168 -4.62 -1.70 -11.69
N ALA A 169 -5.51 -2.64 -12.00
CA ALA A 169 -5.97 -3.66 -11.06
C ALA A 169 -5.12 -4.94 -11.12
N LEU A 170 -4.59 -5.41 -9.99
CA LEU A 170 -3.72 -6.59 -9.93
C LEU A 170 -4.39 -7.86 -10.46
N GLU A 171 -5.67 -8.06 -10.16
CA GLU A 171 -6.46 -9.20 -10.61
C GLU A 171 -6.74 -9.17 -12.13
N HIS A 172 -6.55 -8.02 -12.79
CA HIS A 172 -6.81 -7.80 -14.23
C HIS A 172 -5.53 -7.50 -15.01
N ALA A 173 -4.45 -8.23 -14.70
CA ALA A 173 -3.12 -8.05 -15.30
C ALA A 173 -2.54 -6.62 -15.16
N GLY A 174 -3.00 -5.85 -14.17
CA GLY A 174 -2.65 -4.44 -14.00
C GLY A 174 -1.15 -4.17 -13.84
N MET A 175 -0.40 -5.10 -13.23
CA MET A 175 1.07 -4.96 -13.16
C MET A 175 1.70 -4.99 -14.58
N GLY A 176 1.25 -5.88 -15.45
CA GLY A 176 1.74 -5.96 -16.83
C GLY A 176 1.35 -4.73 -17.65
N GLN A 177 0.11 -4.26 -17.51
CA GLN A 177 -0.37 -3.03 -18.14
C GLN A 177 0.41 -1.79 -17.68
N LEU A 178 0.70 -1.69 -16.38
CA LEU A 178 1.54 -0.63 -15.81
C LEU A 178 2.95 -0.69 -16.37
N CYS A 179 3.57 -1.87 -16.41
CA CYS A 179 4.91 -2.04 -16.96
C CYS A 179 4.96 -1.61 -18.43
N ALA A 180 3.99 -2.04 -19.25
CA ALA A 180 3.88 -1.63 -20.64
C ALA A 180 3.70 -0.10 -20.77
N ASN A 181 2.91 0.53 -19.90
CA ASN A 181 2.68 1.97 -19.93
C ASN A 181 3.91 2.79 -19.55
N LEU A 182 4.71 2.31 -18.60
CA LEU A 182 5.92 2.98 -18.13
C LEU A 182 7.19 2.54 -18.87
N GLY A 183 7.08 1.62 -19.83
CA GLY A 183 8.22 1.07 -20.58
C GLY A 183 9.17 0.26 -19.70
N LEU A 184 8.65 -0.45 -18.69
CA LEU A 184 9.43 -1.32 -17.81
C LEU A 184 9.55 -2.71 -18.44
N SER A 185 10.77 -3.24 -18.48
CA SER A 185 11.10 -4.51 -19.14
C SER A 185 11.75 -5.55 -18.22
N GLY A 186 12.26 -5.09 -17.06
CA GLY A 186 12.94 -5.91 -16.08
C GLY A 186 12.03 -6.96 -15.44
N PRO A 187 12.62 -8.04 -14.93
CA PRO A 187 11.87 -9.06 -14.22
C PRO A 187 11.23 -8.45 -12.97
N LEU A 188 9.98 -8.82 -12.68
CA LEU A 188 9.38 -8.49 -11.40
C LEU A 188 10.17 -9.20 -10.30
N PRO A 189 10.90 -8.47 -9.45
CA PRO A 189 11.95 -9.04 -8.59
C PRO A 189 11.39 -9.88 -7.43
N HIS A 190 10.07 -9.98 -7.33
CA HIS A 190 9.40 -10.52 -6.18
C HIS A 190 8.07 -11.17 -6.57
N GLU A 191 8.11 -12.45 -6.90
CA GLU A 191 6.92 -13.32 -6.82
C GLU A 191 6.43 -13.37 -5.36
N LYS A 192 5.11 -13.54 -5.16
CA LYS A 192 4.43 -13.49 -3.86
C LYS A 192 5.18 -14.32 -2.81
N LYS A 193 5.85 -13.66 -1.84
CA LYS A 193 6.46 -14.36 -0.69
C LYS A 193 5.44 -14.77 0.37
N SER A 194 4.28 -14.13 0.45
CA SER A 194 3.28 -14.45 1.47
C SER A 194 2.23 -15.40 0.92
N ASN A 195 2.48 -16.70 1.09
CA ASN A 195 1.44 -17.74 0.95
C ASN A 195 0.56 -17.85 2.20
N PHE A 196 0.81 -17.01 3.21
CA PHE A 196 0.05 -16.99 4.44
C PHE A 196 -1.07 -15.97 4.36
N TYR A 197 -2.31 -16.45 4.48
CA TYR A 197 -3.50 -15.65 4.65
C TYR A 197 -4.29 -16.16 5.85
N VAL A 198 -4.73 -15.23 6.67
CA VAL A 198 -5.67 -15.49 7.75
C VAL A 198 -7.08 -15.48 7.18
N ASP A 199 -7.88 -16.50 7.50
CA ASP A 199 -9.30 -16.47 7.21
C ASP A 199 -10.01 -15.48 8.14
N LEU A 200 -10.79 -14.60 7.54
CA LEU A 200 -11.56 -13.60 8.27
C LEU A 200 -12.73 -14.30 8.97
N SER A 201 -13.01 -13.92 10.21
CA SER A 201 -14.26 -14.33 10.84
C SER A 201 -15.46 -13.70 10.09
N PRO A 202 -16.66 -14.28 10.20
CA PRO A 202 -17.86 -13.68 9.59
C PRO A 202 -18.07 -12.21 9.97
N GLU A 203 -17.76 -11.84 11.21
CA GLU A 203 -17.89 -10.47 11.72
C GLU A 203 -16.86 -9.51 11.09
N LEU A 204 -15.61 -9.96 10.92
CA LEU A 204 -14.59 -9.17 10.23
C LEU A 204 -14.89 -9.02 8.73
N LEU A 205 -15.46 -10.06 8.11
CA LEU A 205 -15.89 -9.99 6.71
C LEU A 205 -17.05 -9.00 6.55
N ALA A 206 -18.07 -9.08 7.42
CA ALA A 206 -19.20 -8.16 7.41
C ALA A 206 -18.74 -6.71 7.61
N PHE A 207 -17.86 -6.46 8.58
CA PHE A 207 -17.25 -5.14 8.77
C PHE A 207 -16.54 -4.66 7.50
N ALA A 208 -15.74 -5.52 6.85
CA ALA A 208 -15.04 -5.13 5.63
C ALA A 208 -16.01 -4.84 4.48
N GLN A 209 -17.07 -5.63 4.31
CA GLN A 209 -18.06 -5.38 3.27
C GLN A 209 -18.74 -4.02 3.44
N GLU A 210 -19.14 -3.68 4.67
CA GLU A 210 -19.73 -2.39 4.99
C GLU A 210 -18.72 -1.24 4.83
N GLN A 211 -17.53 -1.38 5.40
CA GLN A 211 -16.51 -0.32 5.40
C GLN A 211 -15.99 0.03 3.99
N TYR A 212 -16.02 -0.92 3.06
CA TYR A 212 -15.49 -0.75 1.71
C TYR A 212 -16.59 -0.84 0.64
N GLU A 213 -17.86 -0.58 0.98
CA GLU A 213 -18.98 -0.69 0.03
C GLU A 213 -18.74 0.16 -1.23
N ASP A 214 -18.45 1.45 -1.08
CA ASP A 214 -18.13 2.36 -2.20
C ASP A 214 -16.91 1.90 -3.01
N ASP A 215 -15.89 1.40 -2.30
CA ASP A 215 -14.65 0.86 -2.86
C ASP A 215 -14.94 -0.39 -3.72
N ILE A 216 -15.88 -1.24 -3.29
CA ILE A 216 -16.30 -2.47 -3.97
C ILE A 216 -17.10 -2.13 -5.21
N GLU A 217 -18.14 -1.28 -5.07
CA GLU A 217 -18.96 -0.84 -6.20
C GLU A 217 -18.10 -0.20 -7.29
N TRP A 218 -17.22 0.73 -6.90
CA TRP A 218 -16.29 1.37 -7.83
C TRP A 218 -15.36 0.38 -8.53
N TYR A 219 -14.81 -0.59 -7.79
CA TYR A 219 -13.89 -1.57 -8.36
C TYR A 219 -14.61 -2.49 -9.36
N GLU A 220 -15.81 -2.95 -9.02
CA GLU A 220 -16.61 -3.85 -9.85
C GLU A 220 -17.12 -3.17 -11.12
N ASP A 221 -17.48 -1.88 -11.06
CA ASP A 221 -17.84 -1.07 -12.24
C ASP A 221 -16.63 -0.85 -13.16
N MET A 222 -15.47 -0.51 -12.60
CA MET A 222 -14.27 -0.22 -13.38
C MET A 222 -13.60 -1.48 -13.95
N PHE A 223 -13.69 -2.60 -13.23
CA PHE A 223 -13.03 -3.86 -13.56
C PHE A 223 -14.04 -5.03 -13.50
N PRO A 224 -15.03 -5.07 -14.42
CA PRO A 224 -16.03 -6.12 -14.40
C PRO A 224 -15.39 -7.49 -14.56
N ALA A 225 -15.99 -8.49 -13.91
CA ALA A 225 -15.60 -9.89 -14.11
C ALA A 225 -15.75 -10.26 -15.59
N ALA A 226 -14.72 -10.89 -16.15
CA ALA A 226 -14.67 -11.34 -17.53
C ALA A 226 -15.60 -12.54 -17.79
#